data_AF-A0A352IXQ2-F1
#
_entry.id   AF-A0A352IXQ2-F1
#
_cell.length_a   1.000
_cell.length_b   1.000
_cell.length_c   1.000
_cell.angle_alpha   90.00
_cell.angle_beta   90.00
_cell.angle_gamma   90.00
#
_symmetry.space_group_name_H-M   'P 1'
#
loop_
_entity.id
_entity.type
_entity.pdbx_description
1 polymer ?
#
loop_
_entity_poly.entity_id
_entity_poly.type
_entity_poly.pdbx_seq_one_letter_code
_entity_poly.pdbx_strand_id
1 'polypeptide(L)'
;YLRWQARLSGHEEDLLPGLLAIRLAWELAIWRHVQHVGGAIFAELKQRWLKQWDAWPEMLQTHEQSQTTGWRQQTEAESAYQSQMAEKLLTRPENPSSDDQPLKLQAAFCIDVRSEVYRRALEAQNPAIQTLGFAGFFGLPISYRPKGTGFCRPQLPGLLAPALEVTEAEPAGSFSRQSLANHSHWSQFSNAGPASFSFIESMGLAGLGRMVRKTFFGKSSDNPVDQLHKGQTEFEIRQNGALLGAAEKAELAG
;
A
#
# COMPACT_ATOMS: atom_id res chain seq x y z
N TYR A 1 -0.69 -2.67 -8.36
CA TYR A 1 -1.69 -2.23 -7.36
C TYR A 1 -3.11 -2.35 -7.92
N LEU A 2 -3.50 -1.58 -8.94
CA LEU A 2 -4.86 -1.64 -9.53
C LEU A 2 -5.27 -3.04 -10.02
N ARG A 3 -4.42 -3.74 -10.78
CA ARG A 3 -4.64 -5.14 -11.18
C ARG A 3 -4.94 -6.08 -9.99
N TRP A 4 -4.27 -5.87 -8.86
CA TRP A 4 -4.47 -6.69 -7.66
C TRP A 4 -5.82 -6.36 -6.99
N GLN A 5 -6.21 -5.08 -6.93
CA GLN A 5 -7.52 -4.67 -6.42
C GLN A 5 -8.67 -5.17 -7.31
N ALA A 6 -8.53 -5.06 -8.63
CA ALA A 6 -9.52 -5.59 -9.57
C ALA A 6 -9.75 -7.09 -9.32
N ARG A 7 -8.67 -7.85 -9.13
CA ARG A 7 -8.75 -9.30 -8.85
C ARG A 7 -9.44 -9.62 -7.52
N LEU A 8 -9.23 -8.80 -6.47
CA LEU A 8 -9.99 -8.94 -5.22
C LEU A 8 -11.50 -8.79 -5.44
N SER A 9 -11.91 -7.91 -6.35
CA SER A 9 -13.31 -7.73 -6.75
C SER A 9 -13.80 -8.69 -7.85
N GLY A 10 -13.00 -9.71 -8.23
CA GLY A 10 -13.36 -10.65 -9.31
C GLY A 10 -13.28 -10.08 -10.72
N HIS A 11 -12.69 -8.90 -10.89
CA HIS A 11 -12.43 -8.27 -12.18
C HIS A 11 -10.96 -8.45 -12.60
N GLU A 12 -10.70 -8.32 -13.89
CA GLU A 12 -9.34 -8.27 -14.41
C GLU A 12 -9.09 -6.91 -15.05
N GLU A 13 -8.08 -6.21 -14.54
CA GLU A 13 -7.64 -4.93 -15.08
C GLU A 13 -6.16 -5.04 -15.45
N ASP A 14 -5.88 -5.07 -16.75
CA ASP A 14 -4.52 -5.03 -17.26
C ASP A 14 -4.21 -3.73 -18.02
N LEU A 15 -3.58 -2.80 -17.31
CA LEU A 15 -3.11 -1.53 -17.88
C LEU A 15 -1.73 -1.65 -18.56
N LEU A 16 -1.02 -2.77 -18.41
CA LEU A 16 0.34 -2.92 -18.92
C LEU A 16 0.40 -2.78 -20.46
N PRO A 17 -0.50 -3.41 -21.25
CA PRO A 17 -0.55 -3.18 -22.69
C PRO A 17 -0.79 -1.70 -23.05
N GLY A 18 -1.66 -1.02 -22.31
CA GLY A 18 -1.93 0.41 -22.52
C GLY A 18 -0.72 1.29 -22.23
N LEU A 19 0.01 1.03 -21.14
CA LEU A 19 1.24 1.75 -20.81
C LEU A 19 2.35 1.50 -21.84
N LEU A 20 2.48 0.26 -22.34
CA LEU A 20 3.39 -0.07 -23.43
C LEU A 20 3.00 0.64 -24.73
N ALA A 21 1.71 0.69 -25.06
CA ALA A 21 1.21 1.41 -26.22
C ALA A 21 1.50 2.91 -26.14
N ILE A 22 1.32 3.55 -24.97
CA ILE A 22 1.67 4.96 -24.76
C ILE A 22 3.17 5.18 -24.99
N ARG A 23 4.03 4.32 -24.43
CA ARG A 23 5.48 4.42 -24.63
C ARG A 23 5.85 4.27 -26.11
N LEU A 24 5.33 3.25 -26.78
CA LEU A 24 5.57 3.01 -28.21
C LEU A 24 5.05 4.15 -29.08
N ALA A 25 3.91 4.76 -28.73
CA ALA A 25 3.37 5.92 -29.44
C ALA A 25 4.32 7.13 -29.35
N TRP A 26 4.91 7.38 -28.18
CA TRP A 26 5.93 8.43 -28.01
C TRP A 26 7.22 8.12 -28.77
N GLU A 27 7.72 6.88 -28.70
CA GLU A 27 8.90 6.46 -29.48
C GLU A 27 8.66 6.65 -30.99
N LEU A 28 7.47 6.28 -31.48
CA LEU A 28 7.07 6.48 -32.88
C LEU A 28 6.95 7.97 -33.25
N ALA A 29 6.37 8.79 -32.38
CA ALA A 29 6.23 10.23 -32.62
C ALA A 29 7.61 10.91 -32.71
N ILE A 30 8.52 10.59 -31.79
CA ILE A 30 9.91 11.09 -31.80
C ILE A 30 10.63 10.60 -33.05
N TRP A 31 10.51 9.32 -33.40
CA TRP A 31 11.11 8.74 -34.59
C TRP A 31 10.68 9.49 -35.86
N ARG A 32 9.37 9.71 -36.05
CA ARG A 32 8.82 10.45 -37.20
C ARG A 32 9.27 11.91 -37.23
N HIS A 33 9.34 12.55 -36.07
CA HIS A 33 9.82 13.93 -35.97
C HIS A 33 11.29 14.01 -36.42
N VAL A 34 12.17 13.19 -35.84
CA VAL A 34 13.61 13.15 -36.20
C VAL A 34 13.80 12.72 -37.65
N GLN A 35 12.96 11.84 -38.19
CA GLN A 35 12.96 11.50 -39.61
C GLN A 35 12.70 12.72 -40.51
N HIS A 36 11.83 13.63 -40.09
CA HIS A 36 11.44 14.79 -40.89
C HIS A 36 12.45 15.95 -40.77
N VAL A 37 12.95 16.23 -39.56
CA VAL A 37 13.80 17.41 -39.30
C VAL A 37 15.25 17.10 -38.93
N GLY A 38 15.60 15.85 -38.67
CA GLY A 38 16.86 15.46 -38.01
C GLY A 38 18.07 15.26 -38.93
N GLY A 39 17.89 15.20 -40.25
CA GLY A 39 19.00 15.05 -41.20
C GLY A 39 19.94 13.88 -40.86
N ALA A 40 21.23 14.18 -40.63
CA ALA A 40 22.26 13.19 -40.29
C ALA A 40 21.97 12.42 -38.97
N ILE A 41 21.29 13.04 -38.01
CA ILE A 41 20.91 12.42 -36.74
C ILE A 41 20.01 11.21 -36.98
N PHE A 42 19.08 11.30 -37.93
CA PHE A 42 18.19 10.20 -38.26
C PHE A 42 18.94 9.01 -38.85
N ALA A 43 19.93 9.26 -39.71
CA ALA A 43 20.74 8.20 -40.32
C ALA A 43 21.52 7.41 -39.26
N GLU A 44 22.15 8.11 -38.32
CA GLU A 44 22.86 7.48 -37.21
C GLU A 44 21.91 6.74 -36.26
N LEU A 45 20.79 7.36 -35.88
CA LEU A 45 19.78 6.74 -35.02
C LEU A 45 19.24 5.45 -35.65
N LYS A 46 18.92 5.47 -36.94
CA LYS A 46 18.43 4.30 -37.68
C LYS A 46 19.45 3.18 -37.72
N GLN A 47 20.72 3.50 -37.98
CA GLN A 47 21.79 2.51 -37.98
C GLN A 47 21.97 1.87 -36.59
N ARG A 48 21.98 2.69 -35.52
CA ARG A 48 22.08 2.19 -34.14
C ARG A 48 20.89 1.32 -33.76
N TRP A 49 19.67 1.73 -34.14
CA TRP A 49 18.45 0.97 -33.86
C TRP A 49 18.46 -0.39 -34.56
N LEU A 50 18.81 -0.45 -35.85
CA LEU A 50 18.93 -1.72 -36.59
C LEU A 50 19.97 -2.64 -35.95
N LYS A 51 21.14 -2.10 -35.60
CA LYS A 51 22.20 -2.87 -34.91
C LYS A 51 21.73 -3.43 -33.57
N GLN A 52 20.99 -2.64 -32.78
CA GLN A 52 20.42 -3.10 -31.51
C GLN A 52 19.30 -4.12 -31.71
N TRP A 53 18.47 -3.95 -32.74
CA TRP A 53 17.42 -4.90 -33.09
C TRP A 53 18.00 -6.27 -33.46
N ASP A 54 19.09 -6.30 -34.22
CA ASP A 54 19.77 -7.54 -34.58
C ASP A 54 20.43 -8.21 -33.35
N ALA A 55 20.95 -7.41 -32.42
CA ALA A 55 21.60 -7.89 -31.19
C ALA A 55 20.62 -8.19 -30.02
N TRP A 56 19.34 -7.82 -30.15
CA TRP A 56 18.35 -7.93 -29.07
C TRP A 56 18.29 -9.33 -28.42
N PRO A 57 18.26 -10.44 -29.18
CA PRO A 57 18.16 -11.77 -28.58
C PRO A 57 19.36 -12.10 -27.68
N GLU A 58 20.57 -11.72 -28.10
CA GLU A 58 21.80 -11.91 -27.33
C GLU A 58 21.83 -11.01 -26.10
N MET A 59 21.39 -9.75 -26.23
CA MET A 59 21.25 -8.83 -25.09
C MET A 59 20.28 -9.39 -24.04
N LEU A 60 19.13 -9.90 -24.45
CA LEU A 60 18.15 -10.52 -23.56
C LEU A 60 18.78 -11.70 -22.81
N GLN A 61 19.42 -12.62 -23.55
CA GLN A 61 20.09 -13.78 -22.95
C GLN A 61 21.18 -13.36 -21.95
N THR A 62 21.99 -12.35 -22.29
CA THR A 62 23.04 -11.81 -21.41
C THR A 62 22.43 -11.26 -20.11
N HIS A 63 21.33 -10.51 -20.22
CA HIS A 63 20.63 -9.97 -19.05
C HIS A 63 19.99 -11.07 -18.18
N GLU A 64 19.39 -12.09 -18.78
CA GLU A 64 18.85 -13.24 -18.05
C GLU A 64 19.95 -14.01 -17.31
N GLN A 65 21.07 -14.27 -17.97
CA GLN A 65 22.24 -14.92 -17.36
C GLN A 65 22.80 -14.09 -16.20
N SER A 66 22.93 -12.77 -16.38
CA SER A 66 23.43 -11.89 -15.32
C SER A 66 22.56 -11.89 -14.06
N GLN A 67 21.24 -12.07 -14.21
CA GLN A 67 20.29 -12.11 -13.09
C GLN A 67 20.19 -13.49 -12.44
N THR A 68 20.59 -14.56 -13.14
CA THR A 68 20.43 -15.95 -12.69
C THR A 68 21.07 -16.20 -11.33
N THR A 69 22.29 -15.68 -11.11
CA THR A 69 22.98 -15.83 -9.82
C THR A 69 22.23 -15.14 -8.68
N GLY A 70 21.73 -13.92 -8.92
CA GLY A 70 20.95 -13.18 -7.93
C GLY A 70 19.64 -13.90 -7.56
N TRP A 71 18.92 -14.40 -8.55
CA TRP A 71 17.71 -15.21 -8.33
C TRP A 71 18.00 -16.48 -7.53
N ARG A 72 19.07 -17.21 -7.87
CA ARG A 72 19.46 -18.42 -7.12
C ARG A 72 19.78 -18.09 -5.67
N GLN A 73 20.58 -17.06 -5.42
CA GLN A 73 20.93 -16.63 -4.07
C GLN A 73 19.69 -16.21 -3.27
N GLN A 74 18.75 -15.49 -3.89
CA GLN A 74 17.51 -15.11 -3.24
C GLN A 74 16.67 -16.33 -2.87
N THR A 75 16.51 -17.30 -3.78
CA THR A 75 15.77 -18.54 -3.52
C THR A 75 16.43 -19.36 -2.41
N GLU A 76 17.76 -19.50 -2.41
CA GLU A 76 18.50 -20.21 -1.36
C GLU A 76 18.36 -19.51 0.00
N ALA A 77 18.47 -18.18 0.04
CA ALA A 77 18.28 -17.40 1.26
C ALA A 77 16.85 -17.52 1.82
N GLU A 78 15.84 -17.49 0.93
CA GLU A 78 14.45 -17.72 1.31
C GLU A 78 14.25 -19.13 1.88
N SER A 79 14.79 -20.15 1.22
CA SER A 79 14.72 -21.53 1.70
C SER A 79 15.40 -21.70 3.05
N ALA A 80 16.58 -21.11 3.26
CA ALA A 80 17.28 -21.16 4.54
C ALA A 80 16.48 -20.48 5.66
N TYR A 81 15.88 -19.32 5.37
CA TYR A 81 15.01 -18.61 6.32
C TYR A 81 13.77 -19.43 6.66
N GLN A 82 13.09 -20.01 5.66
CA GLN A 82 11.93 -20.86 5.86
C GLN A 82 12.27 -22.10 6.69
N SER A 83 13.41 -22.76 6.43
CA SER A 83 13.89 -23.89 7.23
C SER A 83 14.14 -23.51 8.68
N GLN A 84 14.82 -22.39 8.93
CA GLN A 84 15.05 -21.90 10.30
C GLN A 84 13.73 -21.55 11.01
N MET A 85 12.78 -20.94 10.31
CA MET A 85 11.47 -20.63 10.86
C MET A 85 10.68 -21.90 11.18
N ALA A 86 10.68 -22.87 10.26
CA ALA A 86 10.02 -24.15 10.45
C ALA A 86 10.59 -24.90 11.66
N GLU A 87 11.91 -24.92 11.82
CA GLU A 87 12.58 -25.49 12.99
C GLU A 87 12.09 -24.80 14.28
N LYS A 88 12.07 -23.48 14.33
CA LYS A 88 11.58 -22.72 15.50
C LYS A 88 10.11 -22.97 15.82
N LEU A 89 9.26 -23.14 14.81
CA LEU A 89 7.83 -23.40 14.99
C LEU A 89 7.55 -24.84 15.42
N LEU A 90 8.33 -25.80 14.92
CA LEU A 90 8.18 -27.23 15.25
C LEU A 90 8.88 -27.61 16.57
N THR A 91 9.89 -26.83 16.98
CA THR A 91 10.54 -27.03 18.28
C THR A 91 9.58 -26.57 19.38
N ARG A 92 9.07 -27.53 20.15
CA ARG A 92 8.27 -27.25 21.33
C ARG A 92 9.12 -26.45 22.32
N PRO A 93 8.68 -25.28 22.81
CA PRO A 93 9.40 -24.58 23.85
C PRO A 93 9.50 -25.47 25.10
N GLU A 94 10.71 -25.60 25.65
CA GLU A 94 11.02 -26.47 26.80
C GLU A 94 10.35 -26.05 28.11
N ASN A 95 9.71 -24.88 28.14
CA ASN A 95 8.89 -24.44 29.25
C ASN A 95 7.41 -24.64 28.91
N PRO A 96 6.81 -25.80 29.21
CA PRO A 96 5.42 -25.75 29.62
C PRO A 96 5.41 -24.88 30.86
N SER A 97 4.85 -23.67 30.77
CA SER A 97 4.34 -22.99 31.95
C SER A 97 3.57 -24.04 32.74
N SER A 98 4.07 -24.38 33.92
CA SER A 98 3.52 -25.41 34.80
C SER A 98 2.00 -25.33 34.81
N ASP A 99 1.34 -26.35 34.26
CA ASP A 99 -0.12 -26.47 34.07
C ASP A 99 -0.92 -26.41 35.39
N ASP A 100 -0.25 -26.24 36.53
CA ASP A 100 -0.84 -26.25 37.87
C ASP A 100 -0.94 -24.86 38.55
N GLN A 101 -0.47 -23.77 37.94
CA GLN A 101 -0.70 -22.43 38.50
C GLN A 101 -1.98 -21.78 37.98
N PRO A 102 -2.87 -21.27 38.85
CA PRO A 102 -4.09 -20.60 38.43
C PRO A 102 -3.76 -19.31 37.67
N LEU A 103 -4.36 -19.15 36.49
CA LEU A 103 -4.29 -17.93 35.68
C LEU A 103 -4.74 -16.71 36.51
N LYS A 104 -3.90 -15.68 36.53
CA LYS A 104 -4.23 -14.38 37.13
C LYS A 104 -4.93 -13.44 36.15
N LEU A 105 -4.60 -13.56 34.87
CA LEU A 105 -5.15 -12.73 33.79
C LEU A 105 -5.01 -13.48 32.47
N GLN A 106 -6.08 -13.48 31.68
CA GLN A 106 -6.04 -13.88 30.28
C GLN A 106 -6.61 -12.74 29.44
N ALA A 107 -5.83 -12.22 28.50
CA ALA A 107 -6.21 -11.06 27.70
C ALA A 107 -6.11 -11.37 26.19
N ALA A 108 -7.14 -11.01 25.42
CA ALA A 108 -7.13 -11.16 23.96
C ALA A 108 -6.64 -9.88 23.29
N PHE A 109 -5.72 -10.03 22.33
CA PHE A 109 -5.16 -8.96 21.51
C PHE A 109 -5.33 -9.28 20.03
N CYS A 110 -5.34 -8.27 19.17
CA CYS A 110 -5.30 -8.49 17.74
C CYS A 110 -4.03 -9.29 17.35
N ILE A 111 -4.11 -10.18 16.35
CA ILE A 111 -2.93 -10.81 15.73
C ILE A 111 -2.25 -9.77 14.85
N ASP A 112 -1.57 -8.82 15.51
CA ASP A 112 -0.92 -7.67 14.90
C ASP A 112 0.44 -7.46 15.56
N VAL A 113 1.50 -7.33 14.75
CA VAL A 113 2.88 -7.11 15.21
C VAL A 113 3.05 -5.86 16.07
N ARG A 114 2.16 -4.88 15.98
CA ARG A 114 2.15 -3.69 16.83
C ARG A 114 1.74 -4.02 18.27
N SER A 115 0.88 -5.02 18.46
CA SER A 115 0.47 -5.46 19.80
C SER A 115 1.51 -6.37 20.47
N GLU A 116 2.42 -6.97 19.70
CA GLU A 116 3.39 -7.96 20.18
C GLU A 116 4.26 -7.43 21.33
N VAL A 117 4.73 -6.18 21.24
CA VAL A 117 5.56 -5.57 22.30
C VAL A 117 4.76 -5.45 23.61
N TYR A 118 3.48 -5.06 23.53
CA TYR A 118 2.61 -4.98 24.70
C TYR A 118 2.30 -6.35 25.28
N ARG A 119 2.01 -7.33 24.42
CA ARG A 119 1.73 -8.71 24.84
C ARG A 119 2.92 -9.30 25.61
N ARG A 120 4.12 -9.23 25.04
CA ARG A 120 5.35 -9.70 25.70
C ARG A 120 5.64 -8.97 27.01
N ALA A 121 5.47 -7.65 27.03
CA ALA A 121 5.67 -6.86 28.25
C ALA A 121 4.68 -7.25 29.36
N LEU A 122 3.44 -7.55 28.99
CA LEU A 122 2.37 -7.96 29.91
C LEU A 122 2.61 -9.38 30.45
N GLU A 123 2.95 -10.34 29.59
CA GLU A 123 3.30 -11.72 29.99
C GLU A 123 4.58 -11.76 30.84
N ALA A 124 5.55 -10.88 30.58
CA ALA A 124 6.77 -10.78 31.38
C ALA A 124 6.54 -10.30 32.83
N GLN A 125 5.38 -9.70 33.15
CA GLN A 125 5.08 -9.25 34.51
C GLN A 125 4.81 -10.40 35.46
N ASN A 126 4.23 -11.50 34.97
CA ASN A 126 3.91 -12.66 35.80
C ASN A 126 3.69 -13.91 34.94
N PRO A 127 4.26 -15.08 35.30
CA PRO A 127 4.05 -16.35 34.59
C PRO A 127 2.58 -16.80 34.51
N ALA A 128 1.70 -16.31 35.38
CA ALA A 128 0.26 -16.60 35.37
C ALA A 128 -0.57 -15.62 34.52
N ILE A 129 0.07 -14.75 33.73
CA ILE A 129 -0.57 -13.88 32.76
C ILE A 129 -0.38 -14.47 31.35
N GLN A 130 -1.48 -14.65 30.64
CA GLN A 130 -1.49 -15.20 29.28
C GLN A 130 -2.15 -14.23 28.30
N THR A 131 -1.59 -14.09 27.09
CA THR A 131 -2.26 -13.38 26.00
C THR A 131 -2.70 -14.31 24.88
N LEU A 132 -3.89 -14.06 24.35
CA LEU A 132 -4.43 -14.73 23.18
C LEU A 132 -4.35 -13.81 21.97
N GLY A 133 -4.07 -14.37 20.80
CA GLY A 133 -4.21 -13.67 19.53
C GLY A 133 -5.59 -13.92 18.95
N PHE A 134 -6.32 -12.87 18.61
CA PHE A 134 -7.56 -12.93 17.85
C PHE A 134 -7.42 -12.13 16.55
N ALA A 135 -8.01 -12.60 15.45
CA ALA A 135 -8.10 -11.82 14.22
C ALA A 135 -9.15 -10.70 14.38
N GLY A 136 -8.84 -9.71 15.22
CA GLY A 136 -9.70 -8.59 15.53
C GLY A 136 -9.64 -7.52 14.45
N PHE A 137 -10.41 -7.71 13.39
CA PHE A 137 -10.96 -6.58 12.63
C PHE A 137 -12.41 -6.40 13.10
N PHE A 138 -12.97 -5.20 12.94
CA PHE A 138 -14.37 -4.94 13.31
C PHE A 138 -15.40 -5.70 12.44
N GLY A 139 -15.02 -6.81 11.80
CA GLY A 139 -15.91 -7.71 11.05
C GLY A 139 -16.42 -7.17 9.73
N LEU A 140 -16.46 -5.85 9.56
CA LEU A 140 -17.18 -5.21 8.47
C LEU A 140 -16.26 -4.90 7.29
N PRO A 141 -16.52 -5.46 6.10
CA PRO A 141 -15.75 -5.16 4.88
C PRO A 141 -16.16 -3.80 4.32
N ILE A 142 -15.85 -2.73 5.06
CA ILE A 142 -16.28 -1.37 4.75
C ILE A 142 -15.26 -0.64 3.88
N SER A 143 -15.75 0.05 2.86
CA SER A 143 -15.07 1.19 2.26
C SER A 143 -15.79 2.49 2.62
N TYR A 144 -15.04 3.50 3.05
CA TYR A 144 -15.58 4.82 3.35
C TYR A 144 -15.43 5.76 2.15
N ARG A 145 -16.55 6.37 1.73
CA ARG A 145 -16.63 7.36 0.67
C ARG A 145 -17.16 8.67 1.25
N PRO A 146 -16.32 9.71 1.39
CA PRO A 146 -16.76 11.04 1.78
C PRO A 146 -17.79 11.59 0.80
N LYS A 147 -18.86 12.22 1.32
CA LYS A 147 -19.97 12.71 0.51
C LYS A 147 -19.51 13.80 -0.47
N GLY A 148 -20.05 13.77 -1.68
CA GLY A 148 -19.69 14.74 -2.73
C GLY A 148 -18.32 14.53 -3.37
N THR A 149 -17.60 13.46 -3.00
CA THR A 149 -16.33 13.07 -3.62
C THR A 149 -16.45 11.74 -4.37
N GLY A 150 -15.61 11.55 -5.39
CA GLY A 150 -15.41 10.24 -6.02
C GLY A 150 -14.33 9.40 -5.31
N PHE A 151 -13.80 9.87 -4.18
CA PHE A 151 -12.76 9.19 -3.44
C PHE A 151 -13.39 8.10 -2.56
N CYS A 152 -12.84 6.90 -2.60
CA CYS A 152 -13.28 5.78 -1.78
C CYS A 152 -12.06 5.11 -1.14
N ARG A 153 -12.14 4.86 0.17
CA ARG A 153 -11.04 4.28 0.95
C ARG A 153 -11.48 2.97 1.61
N PRO A 154 -10.84 1.84 1.30
CA PRO A 154 -11.06 0.60 2.06
C PRO A 154 -10.61 0.79 3.53
N GLN A 155 -11.48 0.44 4.47
CA GLN A 155 -11.26 0.41 5.93
C GLN A 155 -11.25 -1.02 6.46
N LEU A 156 -10.55 -1.90 5.73
CA LEU A 156 -10.48 -3.33 5.99
C LEU A 156 -9.07 -3.85 5.64
N PRO A 157 -8.69 -5.05 6.10
CA PRO A 157 -7.44 -5.68 5.71
C PRO A 157 -7.31 -5.77 4.18
N GLY A 158 -6.11 -5.49 3.64
CA GLY A 158 -5.91 -5.43 2.19
C GLY A 158 -6.26 -6.73 1.45
N LEU A 159 -6.28 -7.89 2.13
CA LEU A 159 -6.62 -9.17 1.52
C LEU A 159 -8.12 -9.35 1.20
N LEU A 160 -8.97 -8.44 1.66
CA LEU A 160 -10.43 -8.52 1.50
C LEU A 160 -10.95 -7.42 0.58
N ALA A 161 -11.95 -7.75 -0.24
CA ALA A 161 -12.70 -6.75 -0.98
C ALA A 161 -13.77 -6.10 -0.08
N PRO A 162 -13.98 -4.78 -0.16
CA PRO A 162 -15.08 -4.14 0.52
C PRO A 162 -16.42 -4.62 -0.06
N ALA A 163 -17.38 -4.93 0.81
CA ALA A 163 -18.75 -5.27 0.43
C ALA A 163 -19.77 -4.21 0.91
N LEU A 164 -19.36 -3.36 1.85
CA LEU A 164 -20.16 -2.28 2.41
C LEU A 164 -19.51 -0.94 2.07
N GLU A 165 -20.33 0.02 1.68
CA GLU A 165 -19.90 1.39 1.48
C GLU A 165 -20.51 2.29 2.56
N VAL A 166 -19.68 3.08 3.22
CA VAL A 166 -20.12 4.01 4.25
C VAL A 166 -19.92 5.44 3.75
N THR A 167 -20.99 6.23 3.78
CA THR A 167 -21.00 7.66 3.43
C THR A 167 -21.75 8.44 4.50
N GLU A 168 -21.46 9.72 4.63
CA GLU A 168 -22.13 10.66 5.52
C GLU A 168 -23.61 10.91 5.13
N ALA A 169 -24.52 10.89 6.11
CA ALA A 169 -25.97 11.01 5.87
C ALA A 169 -26.42 12.42 5.45
N GLU A 170 -25.84 13.47 6.02
CA GLU A 170 -26.08 14.86 5.64
C GLU A 170 -24.83 15.48 5.01
N PRO A 171 -24.95 16.47 4.10
CA PRO A 171 -23.78 17.21 3.66
C PRO A 171 -23.27 18.02 4.86
N ALA A 172 -22.16 17.57 5.46
CA ALA A 172 -21.34 18.48 6.26
C ALA A 172 -21.14 19.76 5.44
N GLY A 173 -21.50 20.90 6.04
CA GLY A 173 -21.77 22.16 5.34
C GLY A 173 -20.79 22.50 4.21
N SER A 174 -21.33 22.98 3.09
CA SER A 174 -20.62 23.39 1.86
C SER A 174 -19.18 22.86 1.77
N PHE A 175 -19.04 21.55 1.55
CA PHE A 175 -17.75 20.93 1.25
C PHE A 175 -17.16 21.64 0.02
N SER A 176 -16.27 22.61 0.24
CA SER A 176 -15.65 23.31 -0.87
C SER A 176 -14.74 22.30 -1.56
N ARG A 177 -15.06 21.95 -2.81
CA ARG A 177 -14.15 21.21 -3.70
C ARG A 177 -12.73 21.84 -3.74
N GLN A 178 -12.60 23.11 -3.34
CA GLN A 178 -11.36 23.86 -3.23
C GLN A 178 -10.37 23.34 -2.17
N SER A 179 -10.82 22.80 -1.02
CA SER A 179 -9.87 22.35 0.02
C SER A 179 -9.11 21.10 -0.39
N LEU A 180 -9.74 20.20 -1.16
CA LEU A 180 -9.11 19.02 -1.75
C LEU A 180 -8.19 19.36 -2.93
N ALA A 181 -8.55 20.36 -3.73
CA ALA A 181 -7.76 20.79 -4.90
C ALA A 181 -6.44 21.47 -4.52
N ASN A 182 -6.39 22.20 -3.39
CA ASN A 182 -5.19 22.96 -3.03
C ASN A 182 -4.02 22.10 -2.49
N HIS A 183 -4.27 20.85 -2.08
CA HIS A 183 -3.23 19.97 -1.51
C HIS A 183 -2.66 18.94 -2.49
N SER A 184 -3.25 18.78 -3.67
CA SER A 184 -2.83 17.79 -4.68
C SER A 184 -1.60 18.21 -5.48
N HIS A 185 -1.35 19.51 -5.66
CA HIS A 185 -0.30 19.96 -6.58
C HIS A 185 1.12 19.87 -6.02
N TRP A 186 1.30 20.09 -4.72
CA TRP A 186 2.63 20.08 -4.09
C TRP A 186 3.11 18.66 -3.70
N SER A 187 2.19 17.81 -3.27
CA SER A 187 2.50 16.41 -2.91
C SER A 187 2.80 15.52 -4.13
N GLN A 188 2.23 15.85 -5.30
CA GLN A 188 2.51 15.16 -6.55
C GLN A 188 3.90 15.49 -7.12
N PHE A 189 4.38 16.72 -6.96
CA PHE A 189 5.71 17.12 -7.47
C PHE A 189 6.86 16.51 -6.64
N SER A 190 6.71 16.42 -5.31
CA SER A 190 7.75 15.82 -4.45
C SER A 190 7.79 14.28 -4.51
N ASN A 191 6.72 13.63 -4.98
CA ASN A 191 6.61 12.17 -5.12
C ASN A 191 6.79 11.67 -6.56
N ALA A 192 7.08 12.55 -7.53
CA ALA A 192 7.40 12.13 -8.88
C ALA A 192 8.81 11.51 -8.91
N GLY A 193 8.91 10.24 -9.27
CA GLY A 193 10.14 9.43 -9.21
C GLY A 193 11.44 10.06 -9.73
N PRO A 194 11.45 10.91 -10.77
CA PRO A 194 12.68 11.58 -11.23
C PRO A 194 13.08 12.82 -10.40
N ALA A 195 12.14 13.43 -9.67
CA ALA A 195 12.36 14.70 -8.97
C ALA A 195 12.77 14.53 -7.50
N SER A 196 12.47 13.38 -6.90
CA SER A 196 12.76 13.09 -5.49
C SER A 196 14.28 13.05 -5.20
N PHE A 197 15.10 12.54 -6.11
CA PHE A 197 16.56 12.48 -5.91
C PHE A 197 17.23 13.86 -5.98
N SER A 198 16.94 14.66 -7.02
CA SER A 198 17.50 16.02 -7.15
C SER A 198 16.99 16.99 -6.06
N PHE A 199 15.77 16.78 -5.55
CA PHE A 199 15.21 17.57 -4.46
C PHE A 199 15.85 17.24 -3.11
N ILE A 200 16.13 15.97 -2.83
CA ILE A 200 16.88 15.55 -1.62
C ILE A 200 18.32 16.04 -1.68
N GLU A 201 18.96 15.99 -2.86
CA GLU A 201 20.31 16.50 -3.07
C GLU A 201 20.40 18.02 -2.86
N SER A 202 19.38 18.77 -3.27
CA SER A 202 19.34 20.24 -3.15
C SER A 202 18.86 20.73 -1.77
N MET A 203 18.06 19.95 -1.03
CA MET A 203 17.45 20.37 0.24
C MET A 203 17.82 19.51 1.46
N GLY A 204 18.74 18.56 1.32
CA GLY A 204 19.00 17.48 2.27
C GLY A 204 19.27 17.92 3.72
N LEU A 205 20.14 18.92 3.94
CA LEU A 205 20.45 19.40 5.29
C LEU A 205 19.34 20.27 5.90
N ALA A 206 18.65 21.08 5.11
CA ALA A 206 17.49 21.85 5.56
C ALA A 206 16.29 20.95 5.88
N GLY A 207 16.14 19.84 5.16
CA GLY A 207 15.15 18.80 5.43
C GLY A 207 15.37 18.11 6.79
N LEU A 208 16.62 17.86 7.16
CA LEU A 208 17.02 17.26 8.44
C LEU A 208 16.59 18.12 9.64
N GLY A 209 16.89 19.43 9.61
CA GLY A 209 16.44 20.37 10.64
C GLY A 209 14.91 20.46 10.74
N ARG A 210 14.22 20.43 9.59
CA ARG A 210 12.76 20.37 9.54
C ARG A 210 12.20 19.08 10.13
N MET A 211 12.85 17.94 9.89
CA MET A 211 12.45 16.64 10.45
C MET A 211 12.66 16.61 11.96
N VAL A 212 13.82 17.01 12.47
CA VAL A 212 14.08 17.13 13.92
C VAL A 212 13.03 18.04 14.58
N ARG A 213 12.76 19.21 13.99
CA ARG A 213 11.72 20.10 14.52
C ARG A 213 10.33 19.48 14.46
N LYS A 214 10.00 18.73 13.41
CA LYS A 214 8.71 18.02 13.32
C LYS A 214 8.59 16.88 14.33
N THR A 215 9.68 16.16 14.58
CA THR A 215 9.71 15.05 15.55
C THR A 215 9.54 15.54 16.98
N PHE A 216 10.20 16.65 17.34
CA PHE A 216 10.18 17.17 18.72
C PHE A 216 9.15 18.27 19.00
N PHE A 217 8.75 19.02 17.97
CA PHE A 217 7.86 20.19 18.10
C PHE A 217 6.78 20.26 17.00
N GLY A 218 6.67 19.24 16.15
CA GLY A 218 5.68 19.21 15.08
C GLY A 218 4.30 18.88 15.64
N LYS A 219 3.30 19.64 15.20
CA LYS A 219 1.92 19.15 15.25
C LYS A 219 1.82 17.93 14.35
N SER A 220 1.01 16.94 14.76
CA SER A 220 0.74 15.74 13.97
C SER A 220 0.42 16.14 12.53
N SER A 221 0.99 15.44 11.55
CA SER A 221 0.67 15.73 10.16
C SER A 221 -0.81 15.47 9.96
N ASP A 222 -1.58 16.55 9.76
CA ASP A 222 -2.96 16.45 9.34
C ASP A 222 -2.98 15.78 7.97
N ASN A 223 -3.37 14.51 7.93
CA ASN A 223 -3.79 13.92 6.67
C ASN A 223 -5.04 14.69 6.25
N PRO A 224 -5.06 15.34 5.07
CA PRO A 224 -6.23 16.10 4.63
C PRO A 224 -7.48 15.22 4.55
N VAL A 225 -7.29 13.90 4.37
CA VAL A 225 -8.34 12.87 4.41
C VAL A 225 -8.96 12.70 5.81
N ASP A 226 -8.16 12.84 6.87
CA ASP A 226 -8.63 12.74 8.25
C ASP A 226 -9.49 13.94 8.66
N GLN A 227 -9.51 15.01 7.86
CA GLN A 227 -10.38 16.17 8.10
C GLN A 227 -11.72 16.09 7.36
N LEU A 228 -11.94 15.08 6.53
CA LEU A 228 -13.14 14.96 5.70
C LEU A 228 -14.41 14.63 6.50
N HIS A 229 -14.29 14.24 7.77
CA HIS A 229 -15.42 13.77 8.59
C HIS A 229 -15.68 14.64 9.83
N LYS A 230 -15.06 15.82 9.95
CA LYS A 230 -15.10 16.64 11.18
C LYS A 230 -16.55 16.96 11.59
N GLY A 231 -17.02 16.32 12.66
CA GLY A 231 -18.29 16.63 13.32
C GLY A 231 -19.49 15.81 12.87
N GLN A 232 -19.30 14.79 12.02
CA GLN A 232 -20.40 13.97 11.55
C GLN A 232 -20.52 12.64 12.31
N THR A 233 -21.70 12.39 12.86
CA THR A 233 -22.01 11.17 13.62
C THR A 233 -22.99 10.25 12.91
N GLU A 234 -23.60 10.70 11.82
CA GLU A 234 -24.57 9.92 11.05
C GLU A 234 -24.01 9.46 9.71
N PHE A 235 -24.10 8.15 9.49
CA PHE A 235 -23.61 7.48 8.30
C PHE A 235 -24.71 6.62 7.63
N GLU A 236 -24.80 6.77 6.31
CA GLU A 236 -25.45 5.83 5.41
C GLU A 236 -24.51 4.66 5.14
N ILE A 237 -25.03 3.44 5.28
CA ILE A 237 -24.31 2.22 4.90
C ILE A 237 -25.05 1.66 3.70
N ARG A 238 -24.31 1.34 2.64
CA ARG A 238 -24.83 0.73 1.42
C ARG A 238 -24.19 -0.61 1.17
N GLN A 239 -24.97 -1.57 0.71
CA GLN A 239 -24.49 -2.86 0.22
C GLN A 239 -24.96 -3.01 -1.23
N ASN A 240 -24.05 -3.26 -2.17
CA ASN A 240 -24.37 -3.33 -3.61
C ASN A 240 -25.14 -2.10 -4.13
N GLY A 241 -24.88 -0.92 -3.56
CA GLY A 241 -25.55 0.34 -3.91
C GLY A 241 -26.90 0.59 -3.24
N ALA A 242 -27.49 -0.41 -2.58
CA ALA A 242 -28.73 -0.27 -1.81
C ALA A 242 -28.45 0.21 -0.38
N LEU A 243 -29.24 1.16 0.12
CA LEU A 243 -29.11 1.69 1.48
C LEU A 243 -29.68 0.71 2.50
N LEU A 244 -28.87 0.36 3.50
CA LEU A 244 -29.27 -0.58 4.54
C LEU A 244 -30.22 0.07 5.54
N GLY A 245 -31.31 -0.62 5.86
CA GLY A 245 -32.25 -0.27 6.93
C GLY A 245 -31.68 -0.53 8.32
N ALA A 246 -32.40 -0.10 9.37
CA ALA A 246 -31.96 -0.27 10.76
C ALA A 246 -31.82 -1.74 11.18
N ALA A 247 -32.70 -2.63 10.69
CA ALA A 247 -32.63 -4.06 10.97
C ALA A 247 -31.41 -4.71 10.31
N GLU A 248 -31.16 -4.44 9.04
CA GLU A 248 -29.99 -4.94 8.31
C GLU A 248 -28.68 -4.42 8.91
N LYS A 249 -28.65 -3.15 9.36
CA LYS A 249 -27.51 -2.59 10.10
C LYS A 249 -27.28 -3.28 11.45
N ALA A 250 -28.33 -3.76 12.11
CA ALA A 250 -28.20 -4.48 13.38
C ALA A 250 -27.61 -5.89 13.17
N GLU A 251 -27.95 -6.55 12.06
CA GLU A 251 -27.38 -7.86 11.69
C GLU A 251 -25.89 -7.79 11.35
N LEU A 252 -25.40 -6.63 10.89
CA LEU A 252 -23.96 -6.41 10.67
C LEU A 252 -23.12 -6.49 11.96
N ALA A 253 -23.70 -6.26 13.13
CA ALA A 253 -22.99 -6.30 14.42
C ALA A 253 -23.05 -7.68 15.12
N GLY A 254 -23.68 -8.68 14.48
CA GLY A 254 -23.91 -10.03 15.01
C GLY A 254 -22.83 -11.05 14.66
#